data_AF-A0A182ETG9-F1
#
_entry.id   AF-A0A182ETG9-F1
#
_cell.length_a   1.000
_cell.length_b   1.000
_cell.length_c   1.000
_cell.angle_alpha   90.00
_cell.angle_beta   90.00
_cell.angle_gamma   90.00
#
_symmetry.space_group_name_H-M   'P 1'
#
loop_
_entity.id
_entity.type
_entity.pdbx_description
1 polymer ?
#
loop_
_entity_poly.entity_id
_entity_poly.type
_entity_poly.pdbx_seq_one_letter_code
_entity_poly.pdbx_strand_id
1 'polypeptide(L)'
;MANVNAVSTTTTTTAANNAFENNSRGKCWIATIFDVNNFTMELVERIGMGLKYGIVGRETCPQTNRLHFQCYFYFNTSVRFGTLRGRLPTGTYIQLARGTAYQNFLYCSKEHIEYEIGQRPEPQQQYLERKRKTQQQSMNLKKFLNNHLTLDELVEEDNLFVMRNVGKMMTLKTLLLKDRTEKTDLYLIIGDAGVGKTKFACSLSKSYFIKTVNTEKWWDGYEQQEVVILDDFYGWLTPNELFNLADSTKHMVQVKGGLMKFNSKALVITSNKLPEFWWKPEVVEKYDMDAFDRRVTITWIWKRDTQTMMFNYKFNMEM
;
A
#
# COMPACT_ATOMS: atom_id res chain seq x y z
N MET A 1 -2.93 -2.62 47.15
CA MET A 1 -2.97 -3.96 47.77
C MET A 1 -4.42 -4.38 47.85
N ALA A 2 -4.85 -5.30 46.99
CA ALA A 2 -6.21 -5.81 46.97
C ALA A 2 -6.14 -7.34 46.90
N ASN A 3 -6.61 -7.98 47.98
CA ASN A 3 -6.71 -9.42 48.15
C ASN A 3 -7.60 -10.03 47.08
N VAL A 4 -7.04 -10.91 46.25
CA VAL A 4 -7.83 -11.84 45.42
C VAL A 4 -7.91 -13.15 46.21
N ASN A 5 -9.05 -13.34 46.88
CA ASN A 5 -9.34 -14.52 47.67
C ASN A 5 -9.28 -15.79 46.80
N ALA A 6 -8.50 -16.75 47.29
CA ALA A 6 -8.45 -18.12 46.81
C ALA A 6 -9.81 -18.81 47.01
N VAL A 7 -10.33 -19.43 45.96
CA VAL A 7 -11.34 -20.49 46.07
C VAL A 7 -10.64 -21.80 45.77
N SER A 8 -10.07 -22.40 46.81
CA SER A 8 -9.69 -23.81 46.81
C SER A 8 -10.89 -24.62 47.28
N THR A 9 -11.64 -25.21 46.36
CA THR A 9 -12.60 -26.26 46.66
C THR A 9 -12.16 -27.54 45.98
N THR A 10 -11.49 -28.40 46.75
CA THR A 10 -11.41 -29.84 46.48
C THR A 10 -12.81 -30.41 46.54
N THR A 11 -13.46 -30.57 45.38
CA THR A 11 -14.70 -31.33 45.25
C THR A 11 -14.42 -32.66 44.56
N THR A 12 -14.71 -33.72 45.30
CA THR A 12 -14.79 -35.12 44.87
C THR A 12 -15.66 -35.22 43.61
N THR A 13 -15.06 -35.65 42.50
CA THR A 13 -15.69 -35.65 41.17
C THR A 13 -16.62 -36.86 41.01
N THR A 14 -17.93 -36.62 40.89
CA THR A 14 -18.92 -37.66 40.56
C THR A 14 -18.91 -38.00 39.06
N ALA A 15 -19.27 -39.25 38.73
CA ALA A 15 -19.19 -39.82 37.38
C ALA A 15 -19.93 -39.05 36.27
N ALA A 16 -20.94 -38.24 36.60
CA ALA A 16 -21.68 -37.41 35.65
C ALA A 16 -20.86 -36.22 35.10
N ASN A 17 -19.97 -35.62 35.91
CA ASN A 17 -19.11 -34.52 35.47
C ASN A 17 -18.05 -34.98 34.45
N ASN A 18 -17.55 -36.22 34.61
CA ASN A 18 -16.58 -36.82 33.69
C ASN A 18 -17.17 -37.05 32.28
N ALA A 19 -18.48 -37.32 32.17
CA ALA A 19 -19.13 -37.51 30.88
C ALA A 19 -19.32 -36.19 30.10
N PHE A 20 -19.59 -35.08 30.80
CA PHE A 20 -19.76 -33.75 30.21
C PHE A 20 -18.43 -33.16 29.71
N GLU A 21 -17.35 -33.32 30.49
CA GLU A 21 -16.03 -32.82 30.10
C GLU A 21 -15.47 -33.55 28.88
N ASN A 22 -15.68 -34.87 28.78
CA ASN A 22 -15.21 -35.68 27.65
C ASN A 22 -15.79 -35.26 26.28
N ASN A 23 -16.98 -34.63 26.26
CA ASN A 23 -17.64 -34.18 25.04
C ASN A 23 -17.41 -32.69 24.71
N SER A 24 -16.66 -31.97 25.57
CA SER A 24 -16.41 -30.55 25.39
C SER A 24 -15.40 -30.28 24.26
N ARG A 25 -15.63 -29.19 23.52
CA ARG A 25 -14.73 -28.71 22.45
C ARG A 25 -14.45 -27.23 22.61
N GLY A 26 -13.22 -26.82 22.40
CA GLY A 26 -12.81 -25.43 22.56
C GLY A 26 -11.49 -25.14 21.87
N LYS A 27 -11.24 -23.85 21.61
CA LYS A 27 -9.96 -23.39 21.05
C LYS A 27 -8.90 -23.13 22.13
N CYS A 28 -9.32 -22.82 23.36
CA CYS A 28 -8.43 -22.37 24.41
C CYS A 28 -8.56 -23.29 25.62
N TRP A 29 -7.44 -23.83 26.08
CA TRP A 29 -7.36 -24.78 27.17
C TRP A 29 -6.27 -24.36 28.15
N ILE A 30 -6.50 -24.62 29.44
CA ILE A 30 -5.48 -24.57 30.47
C ILE A 30 -5.18 -26.00 30.93
N ALA A 31 -3.94 -26.26 31.31
CA ALA A 31 -3.56 -27.53 31.89
C ALA A 31 -2.57 -27.38 33.04
N THR A 32 -2.68 -28.25 34.04
CA THR A 32 -1.75 -28.33 35.17
C THR A 32 -1.14 -29.72 35.20
N ILE A 33 0.18 -29.80 35.06
CA ILE A 33 0.94 -31.05 34.89
C ILE A 33 1.90 -31.20 36.06
N PHE A 34 1.65 -32.18 36.92
CA PHE A 34 2.53 -32.46 38.07
C PHE A 34 3.64 -33.47 37.75
N ASP A 35 3.53 -34.16 36.62
CA ASP A 35 4.55 -35.10 36.15
C ASP A 35 5.57 -34.39 35.27
N VAL A 36 6.39 -33.56 35.92
CA VAL A 36 7.36 -32.66 35.28
C VAL A 36 8.45 -33.44 34.53
N ASN A 37 8.84 -34.62 35.04
CA ASN A 37 9.92 -35.43 34.47
C ASN A 37 9.52 -36.11 33.15
N ASN A 38 8.23 -36.34 32.93
CA ASN A 38 7.70 -36.97 31.70
C ASN A 38 7.20 -35.97 30.65
N PHE A 39 7.37 -34.66 30.88
CA PHE A 39 7.02 -33.63 29.91
C PHE A 39 8.19 -33.39 28.95
N THR A 40 8.27 -34.19 27.89
CA THR A 40 9.37 -34.17 26.92
C THR A 40 9.12 -33.23 25.74
N MET A 41 10.19 -32.87 25.01
CA MET A 41 10.09 -32.05 23.80
C MET A 41 9.19 -32.68 22.71
N GLU A 42 9.16 -34.01 22.61
CA GLU A 42 8.28 -34.74 21.68
C GLU A 42 6.79 -34.51 21.98
N LEU A 43 6.45 -34.37 23.26
CA LEU A 43 5.10 -34.03 23.70
C LEU A 43 4.74 -32.60 23.28
N VAL A 44 5.68 -31.67 23.39
CA VAL A 44 5.55 -30.27 22.96
C VAL A 44 5.25 -30.20 21.45
N GLU A 45 5.96 -30.99 20.63
CA GLU A 45 5.72 -31.10 19.18
C GLU A 45 4.33 -31.69 18.86
N ARG A 46 3.92 -32.73 19.60
CA ARG A 46 2.61 -33.38 19.45
C ARG A 46 1.46 -32.45 19.79
N ILE A 47 1.62 -31.59 20.80
CA ILE A 47 0.68 -30.53 21.14
C ILE A 47 0.69 -29.43 20.08
N GLY A 48 1.88 -29.11 19.53
CA GLY A 48 2.10 -28.08 18.50
C GLY A 48 1.27 -28.27 17.22
N MET A 49 0.82 -29.48 16.89
CA MET A 49 -0.07 -29.73 15.75
C MET A 49 -1.42 -29.00 15.89
N GLY A 50 -1.55 -27.89 15.15
CA GLY A 50 -2.74 -27.03 15.13
C GLY A 50 -2.75 -25.93 16.20
N LEU A 51 -1.64 -25.77 16.94
CA LEU A 51 -1.49 -24.77 17.98
C LEU A 51 -1.19 -23.39 17.36
N LYS A 52 -1.94 -22.37 17.78
CA LYS A 52 -1.74 -20.96 17.44
C LYS A 52 -0.80 -20.28 18.42
N TYR A 53 -0.96 -20.58 19.70
CA TYR A 53 -0.09 -20.13 20.77
C TYR A 53 -0.07 -21.16 21.91
N GLY A 54 1.09 -21.43 22.49
CA GLY A 54 1.24 -22.27 23.65
C GLY A 54 2.28 -21.70 24.60
N ILE A 55 2.01 -21.80 25.91
CA ILE A 55 2.98 -21.48 26.95
C ILE A 55 2.94 -22.56 28.03
N VAL A 56 4.12 -22.94 28.51
CA VAL A 56 4.34 -23.86 29.62
C VAL A 56 5.21 -23.14 30.63
N GLY A 57 4.60 -22.77 31.76
CA GLY A 57 5.28 -22.15 32.89
C GLY A 57 5.60 -23.16 33.97
N ARG A 58 6.81 -23.13 34.51
CA ARG A 58 7.17 -23.86 35.72
C ARG A 58 6.79 -23.03 36.94
N GLU A 59 5.95 -23.60 37.80
CA GLU A 59 5.50 -22.98 39.05
C GLU A 59 5.75 -23.92 40.24
N THR A 60 5.92 -23.35 41.43
CA THR A 60 6.06 -24.10 42.68
C THR A 60 4.80 -23.93 43.52
N CYS A 61 4.16 -25.03 43.92
CA CYS A 61 2.97 -24.96 44.77
C CYS A 61 3.30 -24.28 46.12
N PRO A 62 2.65 -23.16 46.50
CA PRO A 62 3.04 -22.38 47.69
C PRO A 62 2.96 -23.14 49.03
N GLN A 63 2.07 -24.14 49.13
CA GLN A 63 1.83 -24.88 50.37
C GLN A 63 2.60 -26.20 50.45
N THR A 64 2.85 -26.85 49.31
CA THR A 64 3.42 -28.20 49.25
C THR A 64 4.84 -28.24 48.69
N ASN A 65 5.36 -27.09 48.21
CA ASN A 65 6.64 -26.96 47.50
C ASN A 65 6.81 -27.93 46.31
N ARG A 66 5.72 -28.49 45.80
CA ARG A 66 5.74 -29.38 44.65
C ARG A 66 5.83 -28.58 43.36
N LEU A 67 6.77 -28.96 42.50
CA LEU A 67 6.90 -28.40 41.16
C LEU A 67 5.78 -28.91 40.24
N HIS A 68 5.26 -28.02 39.41
CA HIS A 68 4.30 -28.35 38.37
C HIS A 68 4.46 -27.41 37.17
N PHE A 69 3.95 -27.86 36.03
CA PHE A 69 3.78 -27.00 34.86
C PHE A 69 2.37 -26.46 34.77
N GLN A 70 2.25 -25.15 34.68
CA GLN A 70 1.03 -24.44 34.37
C GLN A 70 1.05 -24.06 32.88
N CYS A 71 0.10 -24.60 32.13
CA CYS A 71 0.07 -24.52 30.68
C CYS A 71 -1.16 -23.77 30.18
N TYR A 72 -0.99 -23.05 29.08
CA TYR A 72 -2.08 -22.51 28.27
C TYR A 72 -1.87 -22.86 26.81
N PHE A 73 -2.91 -23.42 26.19
CA PHE A 73 -2.91 -23.84 24.79
C PHE A 73 -4.05 -23.16 24.03
N TYR A 74 -3.71 -22.42 22.97
CA TYR A 74 -4.64 -21.79 22.05
C TYR A 74 -4.46 -22.39 20.66
N PHE A 75 -5.48 -23.06 20.14
CA PHE A 75 -5.49 -23.74 18.84
C PHE A 75 -6.16 -22.90 17.74
N ASN A 76 -5.75 -23.14 16.48
CA ASN A 76 -6.34 -22.52 15.29
C ASN A 76 -7.84 -22.89 15.13
N THR A 77 -8.17 -24.15 15.42
CA THR A 77 -9.51 -24.73 15.36
C THR A 77 -9.91 -25.34 16.72
N SER A 78 -11.20 -25.59 16.94
CA SER A 78 -11.65 -26.18 18.20
C SER A 78 -11.20 -27.64 18.32
N VAL A 79 -10.51 -27.96 19.41
CA VAL A 79 -10.05 -29.30 19.76
C VAL A 79 -11.00 -29.91 20.79
N ARG A 80 -11.25 -31.23 20.71
CA ARG A 80 -12.06 -31.96 21.70
C ARG A 80 -11.21 -32.30 22.93
N PHE A 81 -11.81 -32.30 24.11
CA PHE A 81 -11.13 -32.66 25.36
C PHE A 81 -10.38 -34.00 25.27
N GLY A 82 -11.05 -35.06 24.78
CA GLY A 82 -10.44 -36.38 24.65
C GLY A 82 -9.20 -36.39 23.73
N THR A 83 -9.22 -35.59 22.66
CA THR A 83 -8.07 -35.43 21.76
C THR A 83 -6.91 -34.74 22.47
N LEU A 84 -7.19 -33.66 23.23
CA LEU A 84 -6.14 -32.96 23.98
C LEU A 84 -5.59 -33.81 25.12
N ARG A 85 -6.46 -34.52 25.84
CA ARG A 85 -6.09 -35.45 26.91
C ARG A 85 -5.17 -36.56 26.41
N GLY A 86 -5.42 -37.10 25.21
CA GLY A 86 -4.53 -38.10 24.58
C GLY A 86 -3.16 -37.56 24.15
N ARG A 87 -2.98 -36.23 24.10
CA ARG A 87 -1.70 -35.58 23.79
C ARG A 87 -0.91 -35.17 25.04
N LEU A 88 -1.47 -35.33 26.24
CA LEU A 88 -0.89 -34.88 27.50
C LEU A 88 -0.61 -36.06 28.45
N PRO A 89 0.27 -35.89 29.46
CA PRO A 89 0.56 -36.95 30.42
C PRO A 89 -0.67 -37.43 31.17
N THR A 90 -0.65 -38.68 31.59
CA THR A 90 -1.77 -39.25 32.36
C THR A 90 -1.86 -38.55 33.72
N GLY A 91 -3.06 -38.12 34.11
CA GLY A 91 -3.28 -37.38 35.35
C GLY A 91 -3.13 -35.86 35.22
N THR A 92 -2.89 -35.32 34.02
CA THR A 92 -2.98 -33.88 33.77
C THR A 92 -4.39 -33.36 34.02
N TYR A 93 -4.48 -32.28 34.80
CA TYR A 93 -5.71 -31.53 34.95
C TYR A 93 -5.89 -30.63 33.74
N ILE A 94 -7.04 -30.71 33.06
CA ILE A 94 -7.31 -29.97 31.82
C ILE A 94 -8.65 -29.27 31.98
N GLN A 95 -8.73 -27.99 31.62
CA GLN A 95 -10.00 -27.25 31.58
C GLN A 95 -10.04 -26.30 30.39
N LEU A 96 -11.26 -25.93 29.98
CA LEU A 96 -11.45 -24.82 29.06
C LEU A 96 -10.92 -23.53 29.70
N ALA A 97 -10.10 -22.80 28.95
CA ALA A 97 -9.53 -21.56 29.46
C ALA A 97 -10.62 -20.51 29.68
N ARG A 98 -10.47 -19.75 30.77
CA ARG A 98 -11.28 -18.56 31.06
C ARG A 98 -10.39 -17.32 30.95
N GLY A 99 -11.01 -16.16 30.72
CA GLY A 99 -10.27 -14.91 30.52
C GLY A 99 -9.61 -14.79 29.15
N THR A 100 -8.83 -13.73 28.96
CA THR A 100 -8.15 -13.46 27.68
C THR A 100 -6.88 -14.30 27.52
N ALA A 101 -6.44 -14.49 26.28
CA ALA A 101 -5.17 -15.18 26.01
C ALA A 101 -3.98 -14.51 26.72
N TYR A 102 -3.99 -13.17 26.82
CA TYR A 102 -2.96 -12.42 27.54
C TYR A 102 -3.00 -12.63 29.05
N GLN A 103 -4.19 -12.72 29.66
CA GLN A 103 -4.32 -13.06 31.08
C GLN A 103 -3.78 -14.46 31.38
N ASN A 104 -4.06 -15.44 30.51
CA ASN A 104 -3.53 -16.79 30.66
C ASN A 104 -2.01 -16.85 30.42
N PHE A 105 -1.48 -16.06 29.49
CA PHE A 105 -0.04 -15.87 29.32
C PHE A 105 0.60 -15.33 30.61
N LEU A 106 0.09 -14.22 31.15
CA LEU A 106 0.58 -13.65 32.42
C LEU A 106 0.50 -14.66 33.56
N TYR A 107 -0.56 -15.46 33.60
CA TYR A 107 -0.70 -16.50 34.61
C TYR A 107 0.38 -17.56 34.49
N CYS A 108 0.67 -18.06 33.28
CA CYS A 108 1.68 -19.11 33.05
C CYS A 108 3.12 -18.56 33.00
N SER A 109 3.34 -17.25 33.19
CA SER A 109 4.68 -16.63 33.12
C SER A 109 5.14 -16.02 34.45
N LYS A 110 4.45 -16.34 35.55
CA LYS A 110 4.73 -15.75 36.88
C LYS A 110 6.12 -16.05 37.42
N GLU A 111 6.60 -17.28 37.22
CA GLU A 111 7.89 -17.75 37.75
C GLU A 111 8.90 -17.95 36.61
N HIS A 112 8.83 -19.08 35.90
CA HIS A 112 9.75 -19.41 34.81
C HIS A 112 9.00 -19.95 33.59
N ILE A 113 9.29 -19.42 32.40
CA ILE A 113 8.74 -19.94 31.15
C ILE A 113 9.65 -21.07 30.66
N GLU A 114 9.14 -22.29 30.66
CA GLU A 114 9.87 -23.47 30.17
C GLU A 114 9.79 -23.55 28.63
N TYR A 115 8.58 -23.39 28.09
CA TYR A 115 8.34 -23.42 26.65
C TYR A 115 7.34 -22.35 26.22
N GLU A 116 7.60 -21.72 25.08
CA GLU A 116 6.67 -20.81 24.43
C GLU A 116 6.68 -21.05 22.91
N ILE A 117 5.50 -21.18 22.31
CA ILE A 117 5.32 -21.55 20.92
C ILE A 117 4.32 -20.61 20.27
N GLY A 118 4.64 -20.13 19.07
CA GLY A 118 3.77 -19.27 18.27
C GLY A 118 3.87 -17.80 18.67
N GLN A 119 2.87 -17.01 18.24
CA GLN A 119 2.87 -15.57 18.49
C GLN A 119 2.26 -15.27 19.86
N ARG A 120 3.06 -14.67 20.75
CA ARG A 120 2.63 -14.23 22.09
C ARG A 120 1.37 -13.35 21.99
N PRO A 121 0.33 -13.61 22.79
CA PRO A 121 -0.85 -12.77 22.84
C PRO A 121 -0.46 -11.40 23.40
N GLU A 122 -1.05 -10.35 22.86
CA GLU A 122 -0.84 -8.98 23.33
C GLU A 122 -2.00 -8.53 24.23
N PRO A 123 -1.79 -7.50 25.07
CA PRO A 123 -2.88 -6.85 25.78
C PRO A 123 -4.01 -6.45 24.82
N GLN A 124 -5.26 -6.69 25.21
CA GLN A 124 -6.42 -6.43 24.36
C GLN A 124 -6.48 -4.96 23.88
N GLN A 125 -6.06 -4.01 24.71
CA GLN A 125 -5.99 -2.60 24.35
C GLN A 125 -5.01 -2.35 23.21
N GLN A 126 -3.78 -2.89 23.30
CA GLN A 126 -2.76 -2.74 22.27
C GLN A 126 -3.20 -3.36 20.92
N TYR A 127 -3.87 -4.52 20.97
CA TYR A 127 -4.46 -5.14 19.78
C TYR A 127 -5.52 -4.22 19.14
N LEU A 128 -6.43 -3.66 19.95
CA LEU A 128 -7.48 -2.77 19.47
C LEU A 128 -6.91 -1.47 18.88
N GLU A 129 -5.88 -0.90 19.48
CA GLU A 129 -5.18 0.28 18.97
C GLU A 129 -4.53 0.02 17.62
N ARG A 130 -3.80 -1.08 17.46
CA ARG A 130 -3.20 -1.47 16.17
C ARG A 130 -4.26 -1.67 15.09
N LYS A 131 -5.38 -2.32 15.43
CA LYS A 131 -6.51 -2.51 14.51
C LYS A 131 -7.11 -1.16 14.09
N ARG A 132 -7.32 -0.24 15.03
CA ARG A 132 -7.81 1.12 14.75
C ARG A 132 -6.85 1.88 13.84
N LYS A 133 -5.54 1.85 14.13
CA LYS A 133 -4.52 2.48 13.29
C LYS A 133 -4.53 1.93 11.86
N THR A 134 -4.61 0.62 11.70
CA THR A 134 -4.69 -0.03 10.38
C THR A 134 -5.96 0.40 9.62
N GLN A 135 -7.09 0.48 10.31
CA GLN A 135 -8.35 0.93 9.73
C GLN A 135 -8.27 2.41 9.29
N GLN A 136 -7.66 3.27 10.10
CA GLN A 136 -7.44 4.69 9.78
C GLN A 136 -6.54 4.85 8.55
N GLN A 137 -5.42 4.12 8.50
CA GLN A 137 -4.53 4.12 7.33
C GLN A 137 -5.27 3.70 6.06
N SER A 138 -6.12 2.67 6.13
CA SER A 138 -6.94 2.25 4.99
C SER A 138 -7.94 3.34 4.54
N MET A 139 -8.59 4.03 5.48
CA MET A 139 -9.50 5.14 5.18
C MET A 139 -8.76 6.31 4.53
N ASN A 140 -7.62 6.72 5.09
CA ASN A 140 -6.82 7.82 4.56
C ASN A 140 -6.26 7.49 3.17
N LEU A 141 -5.79 6.25 2.95
CA LEU A 141 -5.39 5.80 1.61
C LEU A 141 -6.54 5.92 0.60
N LYS A 142 -7.75 5.49 0.94
CA LYS A 142 -8.92 5.64 0.05
C LYS A 142 -9.20 7.12 -0.27
N LYS A 143 -9.14 8.00 0.73
CA LYS A 143 -9.31 9.45 0.52
C LYS A 143 -8.24 10.00 -0.42
N PHE A 144 -6.98 9.63 -0.21
CA PHE A 144 -5.85 10.05 -1.06
C PHE A 144 -6.00 9.59 -2.52
N LEU A 145 -6.43 8.34 -2.73
CA LEU A 145 -6.66 7.79 -4.08
C LEU A 145 -7.82 8.49 -4.79
N ASN A 146 -8.81 8.97 -4.04
CA ASN A 146 -9.96 9.71 -4.57
C ASN A 146 -9.75 11.24 -4.57
N ASN A 147 -8.53 11.73 -4.36
CA ASN A 147 -8.19 13.15 -4.31
C ASN A 147 -8.94 13.96 -3.22
N HIS A 148 -9.39 13.30 -2.16
CA HIS A 148 -9.97 13.94 -0.97
C HIS A 148 -8.96 14.17 0.16
N LEU A 149 -7.69 13.82 -0.08
CA LEU A 149 -6.57 14.03 0.81
C LEU A 149 -5.32 14.25 -0.03
N THR A 150 -4.51 15.24 0.30
CA THR A 150 -3.23 15.52 -0.33
C THR A 150 -2.13 14.59 0.23
N LEU A 151 -0.96 14.57 -0.42
CA LEU A 151 0.17 13.82 0.09
C LEU A 151 0.69 14.45 1.40
N ASP A 152 0.73 15.78 1.49
CA ASP A 152 1.23 16.50 2.66
C ASP A 152 0.36 16.23 3.91
N GLU A 153 -0.96 16.33 3.78
CA GLU A 153 -1.90 15.98 4.87
C GLU A 153 -1.72 14.52 5.34
N LEU A 154 -1.44 13.60 4.42
CA LEU A 154 -1.20 12.21 4.77
C LEU A 154 0.13 12.02 5.52
N VAL A 155 1.16 12.80 5.15
CA VAL A 155 2.45 12.82 5.84
C VAL A 155 2.30 13.38 7.25
N GLU A 156 1.53 14.45 7.43
CA GLU A 156 1.24 15.01 8.76
C GLU A 156 0.54 14.01 9.68
N GLU A 157 -0.37 13.19 9.14
CA GLU A 157 -1.11 12.16 9.88
C GLU A 157 -0.26 10.92 10.23
N ASP A 158 0.54 10.37 9.29
CA ASP A 158 1.35 9.17 9.52
C ASP A 158 2.59 9.10 8.62
N ASN A 159 3.55 10.00 8.86
CA ASN A 159 4.79 10.13 8.08
C ASN A 159 5.55 8.81 7.87
N LEU A 160 5.66 7.95 8.89
CA LEU A 160 6.37 6.67 8.81
C LEU A 160 5.65 5.68 7.89
N PHE A 161 4.31 5.66 7.94
CA PHE A 161 3.52 4.85 7.00
C PHE A 161 3.70 5.34 5.57
N VAL A 162 3.64 6.65 5.34
CA VAL A 162 3.82 7.25 4.00
C VAL A 162 5.22 6.97 3.47
N MET A 163 6.27 7.28 4.23
CA MET A 163 7.66 7.07 3.83
C MET A 163 7.92 5.62 3.36
N ARG A 164 7.31 4.63 4.04
CA ARG A 164 7.47 3.21 3.70
C ARG A 164 6.67 2.78 2.46
N ASN A 165 5.59 3.48 2.12
CA ASN A 165 4.61 3.02 1.13
C ASN A 165 4.36 3.98 -0.03
N VAL A 166 4.94 5.18 -0.02
CA VAL A 166 4.63 6.26 -0.99
C VAL A 166 4.73 5.79 -2.44
N GLY A 167 5.77 5.04 -2.82
CA GLY A 167 5.90 4.51 -4.18
C GLY A 167 4.76 3.58 -4.59
N LYS A 168 4.31 2.70 -3.68
CA LYS A 168 3.16 1.81 -3.91
C LYS A 168 1.85 2.59 -3.99
N MET A 169 1.71 3.61 -3.15
CA MET A 169 0.53 4.47 -3.13
C MET A 169 0.40 5.28 -4.42
N MET A 170 1.49 5.89 -4.89
CA MET A 170 1.52 6.61 -6.16
C MET A 170 1.23 5.67 -7.34
N THR A 171 1.80 4.46 -7.34
CA THR A 171 1.52 3.44 -8.36
C THR A 171 0.03 3.07 -8.38
N LEU A 172 -0.57 2.80 -7.21
CA LEU A 172 -2.00 2.52 -7.09
C LEU A 172 -2.85 3.70 -7.58
N LYS A 173 -2.47 4.93 -7.24
CA LYS A 173 -3.16 6.14 -7.69
C LYS A 173 -3.17 6.23 -9.21
N THR A 174 -2.02 6.03 -9.85
CA THR A 174 -1.92 6.00 -11.32
C THR A 174 -2.76 4.89 -11.95
N LEU A 175 -2.76 3.68 -11.39
CA LEU A 175 -3.55 2.56 -11.93
C LEU A 175 -5.06 2.83 -11.89
N LEU A 176 -5.53 3.55 -10.88
CA LEU A 176 -6.94 3.88 -10.69
C LEU A 176 -7.39 5.13 -11.46
N LEU A 177 -6.46 5.99 -11.90
CA LEU A 177 -6.79 7.08 -12.81
C LEU A 177 -7.44 6.51 -14.07
N LYS A 178 -8.53 7.14 -14.52
CA LYS A 178 -9.14 6.78 -15.80
C LYS A 178 -8.22 7.22 -16.93
N ASP A 179 -8.21 6.44 -18.01
CA ASP A 179 -7.55 6.89 -19.23
C ASP A 179 -8.36 8.02 -19.87
N ARG A 180 -7.69 8.96 -20.54
CA ARG A 180 -8.37 9.94 -21.38
C ARG A 180 -9.18 9.25 -22.47
N THR A 181 -10.26 9.91 -22.84
CA THR A 181 -11.16 9.51 -23.94
C THR A 181 -11.25 10.59 -25.00
N GLU A 182 -10.97 11.83 -24.63
CA GLU A 182 -10.97 12.99 -25.51
C GLU A 182 -9.59 13.20 -26.13
N LYS A 183 -9.58 13.74 -27.34
CA LYS A 183 -8.34 14.13 -28.02
C LYS A 183 -7.70 15.28 -27.25
N THR A 184 -6.39 15.21 -27.03
CA THR A 184 -5.62 16.35 -26.54
C THR A 184 -5.42 17.35 -27.68
N ASP A 185 -5.90 18.58 -27.52
CA ASP A 185 -5.71 19.65 -28.50
C ASP A 185 -4.24 20.06 -28.59
N LEU A 186 -3.74 20.23 -29.81
CA LEU A 186 -2.35 20.63 -30.06
C LEU A 186 -2.29 22.07 -30.58
N TYR A 187 -1.55 22.91 -29.86
CA TYR A 187 -1.38 24.32 -30.12
C TYR A 187 0.09 24.63 -30.40
N LEU A 188 0.36 25.28 -31.53
CA LEU A 188 1.71 25.71 -31.90
C LEU A 188 1.85 27.21 -31.72
N ILE A 189 2.89 27.64 -31.02
CA ILE A 189 3.27 29.07 -30.94
C ILE A 189 4.71 29.19 -31.43
N ILE A 190 4.86 29.72 -32.64
CA ILE A 190 6.14 29.80 -33.34
C ILE A 190 6.53 31.27 -33.54
N GLY A 191 7.77 31.63 -33.25
CA GLY A 191 8.23 33.01 -33.44
C GLY A 191 9.58 33.28 -32.79
N ASP A 192 10.16 34.45 -33.02
CA ASP A 192 11.50 34.80 -32.52
C ASP A 192 11.62 34.71 -30.98
N ALA A 193 12.86 34.62 -30.49
CA ALA A 193 13.12 34.73 -29.06
C ALA A 193 12.65 36.09 -28.52
N GLY A 194 12.12 36.10 -27.29
CA GLY A 194 11.70 37.34 -26.61
C GLY A 194 10.31 37.87 -26.96
N VAL A 195 9.56 37.27 -27.89
CA VAL A 195 8.20 37.73 -28.26
C VAL A 195 7.09 37.34 -27.27
N GLY A 196 7.41 36.61 -26.20
CA GLY A 196 6.46 36.29 -25.12
C GLY A 196 5.69 34.96 -25.23
N LYS A 197 6.11 34.04 -26.12
CA LYS A 197 5.44 32.75 -26.38
C LYS A 197 5.13 31.93 -25.12
N THR A 198 6.13 31.69 -24.28
CA THR A 198 5.98 30.92 -23.03
C THR A 198 5.04 31.60 -22.05
N LYS A 199 5.14 32.94 -21.91
CA LYS A 199 4.24 33.71 -21.04
C LYS A 199 2.78 33.57 -21.50
N PHE A 200 2.54 33.61 -22.81
CA PHE A 200 1.22 33.39 -23.37
C PHE A 200 0.73 31.95 -23.13
N ALA A 201 1.57 30.94 -23.38
CA ALA A 201 1.24 29.55 -23.10
C ALA A 201 0.82 29.33 -21.63
N CYS A 202 1.58 29.89 -20.67
CA CYS A 202 1.25 29.83 -19.25
C CYS A 202 -0.01 30.63 -18.88
N SER A 203 -0.42 31.60 -19.69
CA SER A 203 -1.65 32.37 -19.46
C SER A 203 -2.92 31.64 -19.88
N LEU A 204 -2.81 30.57 -20.68
CA LEU A 204 -3.96 29.80 -21.20
C LEU A 204 -4.68 28.99 -20.11
N SER A 205 -3.99 28.58 -19.05
CA SER A 205 -4.60 27.88 -17.92
C SER A 205 -3.85 28.18 -16.63
N LYS A 206 -4.55 28.08 -15.49
CA LYS A 206 -3.92 28.08 -14.17
C LYS A 206 -3.33 26.71 -13.80
N SER A 207 -3.73 25.66 -14.52
CA SER A 207 -3.29 24.27 -14.34
C SER A 207 -2.43 23.87 -15.52
N TYR A 208 -1.12 24.10 -15.40
CA TYR A 208 -0.16 23.75 -16.44
C TYR A 208 1.08 23.03 -15.91
N PHE A 209 1.68 22.20 -16.77
CA PHE A 209 2.97 21.58 -16.56
C PHE A 209 3.92 21.99 -17.69
N ILE A 210 5.11 22.50 -17.35
CA ILE A 210 6.13 22.87 -18.34
C ILE A 210 7.14 21.74 -18.45
N LYS A 211 7.34 21.25 -19.67
CA LYS A 211 8.38 20.31 -20.03
C LYS A 211 9.41 20.98 -20.92
N THR A 212 10.67 20.88 -20.52
CA THR A 212 11.82 21.44 -21.23
C THR A 212 12.81 20.34 -21.58
N VAL A 213 13.74 20.62 -22.50
CA VAL A 213 14.80 19.68 -22.90
C VAL A 213 15.64 19.17 -21.70
N ASN A 214 15.80 19.97 -20.65
CA ASN A 214 16.57 19.61 -19.45
C ASN A 214 15.93 18.49 -18.62
N THR A 215 14.65 18.20 -18.84
CA THR A 215 13.95 17.11 -18.17
C THR A 215 14.16 15.76 -18.87
N GLU A 216 14.83 15.74 -20.02
CA GLU A 216 15.02 14.56 -20.87
C GLU A 216 13.69 13.80 -21.07
N LYS A 217 13.68 12.49 -20.81
CA LYS A 217 12.50 11.62 -20.88
C LYS A 217 11.57 11.71 -19.67
N TRP A 218 11.95 12.42 -18.61
CA TRP A 218 11.23 12.41 -17.35
C TRP A 218 10.10 13.44 -17.32
N TRP A 219 8.98 13.05 -16.72
CA TRP A 219 7.78 13.86 -16.52
C TRP A 219 7.51 14.09 -15.03
N ASP A 220 8.57 14.14 -14.22
CA ASP A 220 8.46 14.36 -12.77
C ASP A 220 7.74 15.68 -12.49
N GLY A 221 6.74 15.65 -11.60
CA GLY A 221 5.87 16.80 -11.29
C GLY A 221 4.63 16.93 -12.18
N TYR A 222 4.47 16.08 -13.20
CA TYR A 222 3.21 15.99 -13.93
C TYR A 222 2.15 15.25 -13.09
N GLU A 223 1.07 15.95 -12.77
CA GLU A 223 -0.02 15.55 -11.89
C GLU A 223 -1.39 15.77 -12.55
N GLN A 224 -1.49 15.46 -13.86
CA GLN A 224 -2.74 15.61 -14.63
C GLN A 224 -3.16 17.08 -14.85
N GLN A 225 -2.20 17.99 -14.95
CA GLN A 225 -2.47 19.38 -15.27
C GLN A 225 -3.22 19.49 -16.61
N GLU A 226 -4.12 20.46 -16.73
CA GLU A 226 -4.98 20.58 -17.91
C GLU A 226 -4.20 20.87 -19.18
N VAL A 227 -3.14 21.69 -19.06
CA VAL A 227 -2.27 22.09 -20.16
C VAL A 227 -0.85 21.57 -19.93
N VAL A 228 -0.25 20.98 -20.96
CA VAL A 228 1.18 20.69 -21.00
C VAL A 228 1.84 21.63 -21.98
N ILE A 229 2.94 22.25 -21.56
CA ILE A 229 3.71 23.18 -22.39
C ILE A 229 5.05 22.53 -22.69
N LEU A 230 5.30 22.20 -23.96
CA LEU A 230 6.63 21.86 -24.46
C LEU A 230 7.33 23.15 -24.82
N ASP A 231 8.13 23.65 -23.89
CA ASP A 231 8.78 24.95 -24.03
C ASP A 231 10.12 24.83 -24.75
N ASP A 232 10.39 25.80 -25.64
CA ASP A 232 11.60 25.89 -26.45
C ASP A 232 11.90 24.57 -27.19
N PHE A 233 10.90 24.09 -27.92
CA PHE A 233 10.92 22.78 -28.56
C PHE A 233 11.72 22.80 -29.88
N TYR A 234 12.68 21.88 -29.97
CA TYR A 234 13.51 21.62 -31.16
C TYR A 234 13.66 20.11 -31.40
N GLY A 235 12.54 19.38 -31.41
CA GLY A 235 12.51 17.95 -31.77
C GLY A 235 13.19 17.00 -30.79
N TRP A 236 13.31 17.39 -29.52
CA TRP A 236 13.88 16.52 -28.48
C TRP A 236 12.92 15.37 -28.07
N LEU A 237 11.64 15.43 -28.46
CA LEU A 237 10.73 14.28 -28.50
C LEU A 237 10.69 13.68 -29.90
N THR A 238 10.51 12.37 -30.01
CA THR A 238 10.27 11.74 -31.32
C THR A 238 8.91 12.16 -31.90
N PRO A 239 8.73 12.18 -33.24
CA PRO A 239 7.43 12.46 -33.84
C PRO A 239 6.31 11.55 -33.31
N ASN A 240 6.56 10.25 -33.18
CA ASN A 240 5.57 9.31 -32.65
C ASN A 240 5.16 9.62 -31.19
N GLU A 241 6.11 9.99 -30.34
CA GLU A 241 5.78 10.40 -28.97
C GLU A 241 4.92 11.66 -28.97
N LEU A 242 5.26 12.65 -29.79
CA LEU A 242 4.45 13.86 -29.91
C LEU A 242 3.04 13.57 -30.44
N PHE A 243 2.93 12.71 -31.45
CA PHE A 243 1.64 12.32 -32.02
C PHE A 243 0.78 11.61 -30.99
N ASN A 244 1.37 10.72 -30.18
CA ASN A 244 0.66 10.07 -29.09
C ASN A 244 0.24 11.08 -28.02
N LEU A 245 1.04 12.09 -27.68
CA LEU A 245 0.63 13.12 -26.72
C LEU A 245 -0.56 13.94 -27.24
N ALA A 246 -0.62 14.24 -28.54
CA ALA A 246 -1.69 15.00 -29.19
C ALA A 246 -2.83 14.12 -29.79
N ASP A 247 -3.06 12.95 -29.21
CA ASP A 247 -4.12 12.00 -29.63
C ASP A 247 -5.20 11.82 -28.56
N SER A 248 -6.20 10.98 -28.84
CA SER A 248 -7.17 10.45 -27.86
C SER A 248 -6.78 9.08 -27.31
N THR A 249 -5.76 8.43 -27.88
CA THR A 249 -5.32 7.10 -27.46
C THR A 249 -4.74 7.09 -26.06
N LYS A 250 -4.81 5.95 -25.38
CA LYS A 250 -4.22 5.76 -24.05
C LYS A 250 -2.72 5.92 -24.13
N HIS A 251 -2.16 6.81 -23.31
CA HIS A 251 -0.73 7.08 -23.33
C HIS A 251 -0.18 7.19 -21.90
N MET A 252 1.06 6.72 -21.71
CA MET A 252 1.77 6.74 -20.44
C MET A 252 3.10 7.45 -20.65
N VAL A 253 3.44 8.34 -19.71
CA VAL A 253 4.71 9.06 -19.69
C VAL A 253 5.61 8.55 -18.57
N GLN A 254 6.93 8.67 -18.76
CA GLN A 254 7.92 8.16 -17.81
C GLN A 254 8.16 9.16 -16.68
N VAL A 255 8.05 8.71 -15.45
CA VAL A 255 8.46 9.45 -14.24
C VAL A 255 9.51 8.64 -13.51
N LYS A 256 10.30 9.25 -12.63
CA LYS A 256 11.31 8.50 -11.89
C LYS A 256 10.63 7.43 -11.03
N GLY A 257 11.03 6.17 -11.25
CA GLY A 257 10.49 5.03 -10.52
C GLY A 257 9.10 4.57 -10.96
N GLY A 258 8.57 5.02 -12.11
CA GLY A 258 7.28 4.55 -12.59
C GLY A 258 6.81 5.15 -13.92
N LEU A 259 5.49 5.06 -14.13
CA LEU A 259 4.79 5.64 -15.27
C LEU A 259 3.60 6.45 -14.75
N MET A 260 3.18 7.47 -15.49
CA MET A 260 1.99 8.29 -15.23
C MET A 260 1.09 8.29 -16.47
N LYS A 261 -0.23 8.22 -16.29
CA LYS A 261 -1.18 8.37 -17.41
C LYS A 261 -1.12 9.80 -17.93
N PHE A 262 -1.08 9.99 -19.24
CA PHE A 262 -1.16 11.31 -19.85
C PHE A 262 -2.62 11.63 -20.21
N ASN A 263 -3.24 12.56 -19.50
CA ASN A 263 -4.66 12.90 -19.65
C ASN A 263 -4.90 14.42 -19.80
N SER A 264 -3.88 15.19 -20.16
CA SER A 264 -4.03 16.63 -20.37
C SER A 264 -4.96 16.93 -21.53
N LYS A 265 -5.74 18.00 -21.40
CA LYS A 265 -6.71 18.44 -22.42
C LYS A 265 -6.03 19.15 -23.58
N ALA A 266 -4.94 19.86 -23.29
CA ALA A 266 -4.19 20.59 -24.30
C ALA A 266 -2.67 20.40 -24.17
N LEU A 267 -2.01 20.42 -25.32
CA LEU A 267 -0.58 20.41 -25.49
C LEU A 267 -0.19 21.68 -26.27
N VAL A 268 0.65 22.51 -25.67
CA VAL A 268 1.15 23.75 -26.27
C VAL A 268 2.63 23.58 -26.56
N ILE A 269 3.05 23.83 -27.79
CA ILE A 269 4.46 23.81 -28.18
C ILE A 269 4.89 25.24 -28.47
N THR A 270 5.93 25.71 -27.77
CA THR A 270 6.60 26.97 -28.12
C THR A 270 7.89 26.65 -28.86
N SER A 271 8.18 27.36 -29.96
CA SER A 271 9.43 27.18 -30.69
C SER A 271 9.89 28.45 -31.41
N ASN A 272 11.20 28.60 -31.59
CA ASN A 272 11.77 29.62 -32.47
C ASN A 272 11.90 29.15 -33.92
N LYS A 273 11.61 27.87 -34.20
CA LYS A 273 11.75 27.24 -35.51
C LYS A 273 10.42 26.64 -35.94
N LEU A 274 10.21 26.58 -37.25
CA LEU A 274 9.07 25.86 -37.82
C LEU A 274 9.23 24.33 -37.60
N PRO A 275 8.12 23.58 -37.53
CA PRO A 275 8.10 22.12 -37.41
C PRO A 275 9.07 21.36 -38.35
N GLU A 276 9.26 21.84 -39.58
CA GLU A 276 10.16 21.28 -40.58
C GLU A 276 11.62 21.23 -40.10
N PHE A 277 12.00 22.13 -39.19
CA PHE A 277 13.35 22.23 -38.65
C PHE A 277 13.49 21.62 -37.24
N TRP A 278 12.45 20.98 -36.71
CA TRP A 278 12.54 20.33 -35.39
C TRP A 278 13.35 19.05 -35.43
N TRP A 279 13.19 18.26 -36.50
CA TRP A 279 13.88 16.98 -36.66
C TRP A 279 14.77 16.97 -37.89
N LYS A 280 15.74 16.05 -37.90
CA LYS A 280 16.55 15.80 -39.10
C LYS A 280 15.69 15.16 -40.20
N PRO A 281 15.99 15.40 -41.49
CA PRO A 281 15.24 14.81 -42.61
C PRO A 281 15.11 13.28 -42.52
N GLU A 282 16.19 12.59 -42.14
CA GLU A 282 16.25 11.12 -41.95
C GLU A 282 15.25 10.59 -40.90
N VAL A 283 14.82 11.45 -39.97
CA VAL A 283 13.79 11.13 -38.98
C VAL A 283 12.43 11.38 -39.58
N VAL A 284 12.23 12.55 -40.22
CA VAL A 284 10.97 12.95 -40.84
C VAL A 284 10.50 11.93 -41.88
N GLU A 285 11.40 11.45 -42.74
CA GLU A 285 11.10 10.45 -43.79
C GLU A 285 10.52 9.12 -43.26
N LYS A 286 10.70 8.82 -41.97
CA LYS A 286 10.19 7.59 -41.33
C LYS A 286 8.74 7.72 -40.86
N TYR A 287 8.16 8.91 -40.91
CA TYR A 287 6.84 9.18 -40.36
C TYR A 287 5.93 9.87 -41.39
N ASP A 288 4.64 9.56 -41.31
CA ASP A 288 3.60 10.28 -42.02
C ASP A 288 3.37 11.64 -41.35
N MET A 289 3.86 12.74 -41.95
CA MET A 289 3.70 14.08 -41.37
C MET A 289 2.29 14.67 -41.56
N ASP A 290 1.44 14.08 -42.41
CA ASP A 290 0.01 14.41 -42.41
C ASP A 290 -0.64 14.02 -41.06
N ALA A 291 0.01 13.13 -40.31
CA ALA A 291 -0.34 12.81 -38.93
C ALA A 291 -0.09 13.92 -37.94
N PHE A 292 0.94 14.72 -38.16
CA PHE A 292 1.17 15.91 -37.40
C PHE A 292 0.08 16.94 -37.71
N ASP A 293 -0.16 17.21 -38.99
CA ASP A 293 -1.07 18.25 -39.46
C ASP A 293 -2.50 18.06 -38.97
N ARG A 294 -3.04 16.84 -39.04
CA ARG A 294 -4.40 16.51 -38.54
C ARG A 294 -4.55 16.63 -37.01
N ARG A 295 -3.43 16.66 -36.28
CA ARG A 295 -3.43 16.80 -34.82
C ARG A 295 -3.36 18.25 -34.38
N VAL A 296 -2.62 19.09 -35.10
CA VAL A 296 -2.53 20.53 -34.80
C VAL A 296 -3.91 21.17 -34.92
N THR A 297 -4.36 21.83 -33.85
CA THR A 297 -5.65 22.51 -33.78
C THR A 297 -5.50 23.98 -34.19
N ILE A 298 -4.52 24.69 -33.62
CA ILE A 298 -4.26 26.12 -33.92
C ILE A 298 -2.75 26.36 -33.97
N THR A 299 -2.34 27.19 -34.93
CA THR A 299 -0.98 27.71 -35.03
C THR A 299 -0.98 29.23 -34.91
N TRP A 300 -0.14 29.74 -34.02
CA TRP A 300 0.22 31.15 -33.93
C TRP A 300 1.62 31.38 -34.47
N ILE A 301 1.77 32.34 -35.38
CA ILE A 301 3.05 32.83 -35.89
C ILE A 301 3.27 34.24 -35.36
N TRP A 302 4.27 34.40 -34.50
CA TRP A 302 4.59 35.65 -33.82
C TRP A 302 5.89 36.22 -34.36
N LYS A 303 5.80 37.44 -34.87
CA LYS A 303 6.92 38.30 -35.23
C LYS A 303 7.00 39.44 -34.23
N ARG A 304 8.08 40.24 -34.27
CA ARG A 304 8.23 41.39 -33.36
C ARG A 304 7.03 42.35 -33.42
N ASP A 305 6.49 42.58 -34.61
CA ASP A 305 5.46 43.61 -34.84
C ASP A 305 4.09 43.04 -35.19
N THR A 306 3.98 41.73 -35.47
CA THR A 306 2.73 41.10 -35.92
C THR A 306 2.52 39.73 -35.31
N GLN A 307 1.27 39.38 -35.06
CA GLN A 307 0.85 38.05 -34.63
C GLN A 307 -0.24 37.56 -35.57
N THR A 308 -0.07 36.37 -36.13
CA THR A 308 -1.04 35.75 -37.03
C THR A 308 -1.50 34.44 -36.42
N MET A 309 -2.79 34.14 -36.54
CA MET A 309 -3.39 32.89 -36.09
C MET A 309 -4.02 32.18 -37.29
N MET A 310 -3.84 30.87 -37.35
CA MET A 310 -4.44 30.01 -38.36
C MET A 310 -4.88 28.70 -37.73
N PHE A 311 -5.94 28.10 -38.28
CA PHE A 311 -6.36 26.77 -37.91
C PHE A 311 -5.41 25.73 -38.54
N ASN A 312 -5.10 24.71 -37.77
CA ASN A 312 -4.21 23.61 -38.14
C ASN A 312 -2.78 24.06 -38.50
N TYR A 313 -2.00 23.14 -39.05
CA TYR A 313 -0.70 23.38 -39.67
C TYR A 313 -0.63 22.55 -40.96
N LYS A 314 0.21 22.96 -41.91
CA LYS A 314 0.52 22.16 -43.10
C LYS A 314 2.02 22.00 -43.19
N PHE A 315 2.51 20.80 -42.91
CA PHE A 315 3.93 20.47 -42.94
C PHE A 315 4.43 20.46 -44.38
N ASN A 316 5.50 21.22 -44.64
CA ASN A 316 6.09 21.26 -45.97
C ASN A 316 7.25 20.27 -46.10
N MET A 317 7.04 19.18 -46.85
CA MET A 317 8.05 18.16 -47.13
C MET A 317 9.13 18.62 -48.14
N GLU A 318 8.92 19.72 -48.85
CA GLU A 318 9.82 20.21 -49.92
C GLU A 318 10.83 21.28 -49.44
N MET A 319 10.82 21.64 -48.15
CA MET A 319 11.73 22.63 -47.53
C MET A 319 13.03 22.03 -47.02
#